data_AF-A0A679JY86-F1
#
_entry.id   AF-A0A679JY86-F1
#
_cell.length_a   1.000
_cell.length_b   1.000
_cell.length_c   1.000
_cell.angle_alpha   90.00
_cell.angle_beta   90.00
_cell.angle_gamma   90.00
#
_symmetry.space_group_name_H-M   'P 1'
#
loop_
_entity.id
_entity.type
_entity.pdbx_description
1 polymer ?
#
loop_
_entity_poly.entity_id
_entity_poly.type
_entity_poly.pdbx_seq_one_letter_code
_entity_poly.pdbx_strand_id
1 'polypeptide(L)'
;MQRSAFARAEDDVRVVLMTSAAAIPEPDCARGPASQGPHLITRRSKTDPTKLTWYIRDGKHEESTRRPLAERKEASRALDLYKLQKEARERGIVAPRMVPVAATLNYFLDAHRPPGKPPIPRKTSLRSTAAKEKARRWKKHRKLATRVASLAAFFANAPLKDLTTTEVNAYIEWRSSQRDARYRDDDPDAPNASPASAREDIYFLRKAVKLYAGEHALAWHPDVKVPEPGQGRTRWLRRSEVARMYWAIRGRIWDAETGDWKRERVMGPRGRMVTRYVYRDPQTIANRNPLRRYLMIGLYTGTRDEAIRDLRWECTANGGCIDVEGRFIHRRGFGQDPTKGKPRMSSRIALKVASTLGRWRKSDLAAGISAVVHRLDGEPYASTPVWIWEAVVADAGLDKEVVRHTLRHTAATWLRIARVDVRAAADLLGMSVQTAVKIYGQWTLEGQDAAADALAWSHGVKAAHSFAIAVPSTIEVVVPRTLPPREHPAQIERRRRERIRAANQVGRRRIEAPAASRKKPPKLA
;
A
#
# COMPACT_ATOMS: atom_id res chain seq x y z
N MET A 1 -22.57 -15.94 -11.59
CA MET A 1 -23.10 -15.77 -10.21
C MET A 1 -22.37 -14.73 -9.36
N GLN A 2 -21.12 -14.33 -9.64
CA GLN A 2 -20.47 -13.17 -8.99
C GLN A 2 -21.15 -11.80 -9.23
N ARG A 3 -22.13 -11.72 -10.13
CA ARG A 3 -22.81 -10.45 -10.51
C ARG A 3 -23.97 -10.08 -9.58
N SER A 4 -24.52 -11.02 -8.82
CA SER A 4 -25.59 -10.75 -7.85
C SER A 4 -25.03 -10.39 -6.47
N ALA A 5 -23.86 -10.90 -6.09
CA ALA A 5 -23.22 -10.58 -4.81
C ALA A 5 -22.80 -9.11 -4.69
N PHE A 6 -22.38 -8.45 -5.79
CA PHE A 6 -21.96 -7.04 -5.75
C PHE A 6 -23.10 -6.02 -5.80
N ALA A 7 -24.25 -6.37 -6.40
CA ALA A 7 -25.46 -5.54 -6.32
C ALA A 7 -26.13 -5.74 -4.96
N ARG A 8 -26.17 -6.98 -4.47
CA ARG A 8 -26.55 -7.29 -3.09
C ARG A 8 -25.64 -6.60 -2.09
N ALA A 9 -24.33 -6.50 -2.30
CA ALA A 9 -23.48 -5.75 -1.37
C ALA A 9 -23.81 -4.25 -1.31
N GLU A 10 -24.28 -3.62 -2.40
CA GLU A 10 -24.69 -2.21 -2.40
C GLU A 10 -26.05 -2.03 -1.69
N ASP A 11 -26.99 -2.95 -1.90
CA ASP A 11 -28.29 -2.97 -1.23
C ASP A 11 -28.21 -3.45 0.23
N ASP A 12 -27.38 -4.45 0.55
CA ASP A 12 -27.12 -4.99 1.90
C ASP A 12 -26.34 -3.98 2.73
N VAL A 13 -25.38 -3.25 2.13
CA VAL A 13 -24.72 -2.12 2.80
C VAL A 13 -25.73 -1.02 3.04
N ARG A 14 -26.59 -0.67 2.06
CA ARG A 14 -27.65 0.31 2.27
C ARG A 14 -28.67 -0.16 3.33
N VAL A 15 -29.02 -1.44 3.40
CA VAL A 15 -29.94 -2.01 4.39
C VAL A 15 -29.31 -2.02 5.77
N VAL A 16 -28.05 -2.45 5.93
CA VAL A 16 -27.28 -2.42 7.19
C VAL A 16 -27.08 -0.98 7.67
N LEU A 17 -26.79 -0.05 6.76
CA LEU A 17 -26.62 1.37 7.08
C LEU A 17 -27.94 2.08 7.37
N MET A 18 -29.03 1.72 6.69
CA MET A 18 -30.38 2.22 6.96
C MET A 18 -30.93 1.65 8.27
N THR A 19 -30.68 0.38 8.61
CA THR A 19 -31.05 -0.19 9.92
C THR A 19 -30.24 0.41 11.05
N SER A 20 -28.96 0.76 10.82
CA SER A 20 -28.12 1.46 11.80
C SER A 20 -28.50 2.94 11.96
N ALA A 21 -28.97 3.60 10.90
CA ALA A 21 -29.47 4.98 10.94
C ALA A 21 -30.91 5.09 11.46
N ALA A 22 -31.73 4.03 11.29
CA ALA A 22 -33.11 3.96 11.77
C ALA A 22 -33.24 3.68 13.28
N ALA A 23 -32.12 3.59 14.01
CA ALA A 23 -32.10 3.52 15.47
C ALA A 23 -32.30 4.90 16.15
N ILE A 24 -32.92 5.86 15.45
CA ILE A 24 -33.54 7.03 16.08
C ILE A 24 -35.03 6.69 16.16
N PRO A 25 -35.56 6.32 17.33
CA PRO A 25 -37.00 6.08 17.44
C PRO A 25 -37.73 7.40 17.15
N GLU A 26 -38.54 7.43 16.10
CA GLU A 26 -39.62 8.41 15.98
C GLU A 26 -40.68 8.02 17.03
N PRO A 27 -40.95 8.83 18.06
CA PRO A 27 -42.03 8.51 18.97
C PRO A 27 -43.37 8.84 18.32
N ASP A 28 -44.20 7.81 18.15
CA ASP A 28 -45.64 7.95 17.99
C ASP A 28 -46.22 8.77 19.16
N CYS A 29 -46.52 10.04 18.91
CA CYS A 29 -47.14 10.91 19.90
C CYS A 29 -48.68 10.76 19.83
N ALA A 30 -49.22 9.81 20.59
CA ALA A 30 -50.61 9.83 20.99
C ALA A 30 -50.88 11.11 21.82
N ARG A 31 -51.87 11.91 21.40
CA ARG A 31 -52.25 13.20 22.01
C ARG A 31 -52.81 13.00 23.43
N GLY A 32 -51.98 13.26 24.44
CA GLY A 32 -52.40 13.59 25.80
C GLY A 32 -52.24 15.10 26.09
N PRO A 33 -52.75 15.62 27.23
CA PRO A 33 -52.56 17.02 27.62
C PRO A 33 -51.06 17.36 27.73
N ALA A 34 -50.71 18.59 27.36
CA ALA A 34 -49.33 19.05 27.30
C ALA A 34 -48.57 18.72 28.60
N SER A 35 -47.54 17.88 28.50
CA SER A 35 -46.71 17.56 29.65
C SER A 35 -46.05 18.85 30.16
N GLN A 36 -46.04 19.06 31.48
CA GLN A 36 -45.23 20.12 32.07
C GLN A 36 -43.77 19.86 31.65
N GLY A 37 -43.15 20.86 31.01
CA GLY A 37 -41.76 20.79 30.58
C GLY A 37 -40.79 20.53 31.75
N PRO A 38 -39.49 20.34 31.47
CA PRO A 38 -38.51 19.98 32.49
C PRO A 38 -38.53 20.97 33.66
N HIS A 39 -38.75 20.47 34.88
CA HIS A 39 -38.81 21.28 36.10
C HIS A 39 -38.17 20.57 37.29
N LEU A 40 -37.81 21.34 38.32
CA LEU A 40 -37.22 20.81 39.54
C LEU A 40 -38.28 20.29 40.50
N ILE A 41 -38.03 19.12 41.06
CA ILE A 41 -38.79 18.51 42.15
C ILE A 41 -37.83 18.10 43.27
N THR A 42 -38.34 17.99 44.49
CA THR A 42 -37.58 17.48 45.63
C THR A 42 -37.91 16.02 45.88
N ARG A 43 -36.89 15.18 46.04
CA ARG A 43 -37.04 13.78 46.48
C ARG A 43 -36.12 13.52 47.67
N ARG A 44 -36.53 12.59 48.54
CA ARG A 44 -35.66 12.04 49.58
C ARG A 44 -34.54 11.26 48.91
N SER A 45 -33.31 11.44 49.36
CA SER A 45 -32.16 10.70 48.85
C SER A 45 -32.37 9.20 49.10
N LYS A 46 -32.05 8.37 48.10
CA LYS A 46 -32.10 6.90 48.24
C LYS A 46 -31.07 6.37 49.23
N THR A 47 -30.00 7.12 49.47
CA THR A 47 -28.86 6.71 50.32
C THR A 47 -29.00 7.20 51.76
N ASP A 48 -29.73 8.31 51.97
CA ASP A 48 -29.97 8.91 53.29
C ASP A 48 -31.36 9.54 53.32
N PRO A 49 -32.38 8.87 53.89
CA PRO A 49 -33.77 9.31 53.82
C PRO A 49 -34.04 10.61 54.59
N THR A 50 -33.08 11.09 55.40
CA THR A 50 -33.16 12.38 56.11
C THR A 50 -32.80 13.58 55.23
N LYS A 51 -32.16 13.34 54.07
CA LYS A 51 -31.68 14.40 53.15
C LYS A 51 -32.57 14.53 51.93
N LEU A 52 -32.95 15.77 51.62
CA LEU A 52 -33.68 16.13 50.40
C LEU A 52 -32.71 16.61 49.33
N THR A 53 -32.85 16.05 48.12
CA THR A 53 -32.04 16.38 46.95
C THR A 53 -32.95 16.86 45.82
N TRP A 54 -32.44 17.79 45.00
CA TRP A 54 -33.13 18.26 43.81
C TRP A 54 -33.06 17.23 42.66
N TYR A 55 -34.18 17.00 41.99
CA TYR A 55 -34.30 16.16 40.79
C TYR A 55 -34.95 16.95 39.67
N ILE A 56 -34.56 16.67 38.42
CA ILE A 56 -35.19 17.19 37.22
C ILE A 56 -36.22 16.16 36.78
N ARG A 57 -37.49 16.56 36.67
CA ARG A 57 -38.57 15.74 36.14
C ARG A 57 -38.96 16.23 34.75
N ASP A 58 -38.94 15.32 33.79
CA ASP A 58 -39.36 15.54 32.41
C ASP A 58 -40.32 14.41 31.98
N GLY A 59 -41.62 14.66 32.12
CA GLY A 59 -42.67 13.65 31.95
C GLY A 59 -42.51 12.45 32.90
N LYS A 60 -42.21 11.28 32.34
CA LYS A 60 -41.97 10.02 33.07
C LYS A 60 -40.50 9.83 33.49
N HIS A 61 -39.58 10.65 32.98
CA HIS A 61 -38.15 10.56 33.28
C HIS A 61 -37.80 11.46 34.47
N GLU A 62 -37.06 10.93 35.45
CA GLU A 62 -36.53 11.68 36.60
C GLU A 62 -35.00 11.51 36.66
N GLU A 63 -34.26 12.62 36.67
CA GLU A 63 -32.80 12.65 36.79
C GLU A 63 -32.36 13.39 38.06
N SER A 64 -31.45 12.81 38.84
CA SER A 64 -30.95 13.48 40.05
C SER A 64 -29.94 14.55 39.70
N THR A 65 -30.12 15.77 40.22
CA THR A 65 -29.09 16.82 40.14
C THR A 65 -27.93 16.57 41.10
N ARG A 66 -28.09 15.64 42.05
CA ARG A 66 -27.19 15.37 43.19
C ARG A 66 -26.93 16.59 44.09
N ARG A 67 -27.76 17.63 44.00
CA ARG A 67 -27.62 18.86 44.81
C ARG A 67 -28.55 18.85 46.03
N PRO A 68 -28.04 19.14 47.24
CA PRO A 68 -28.86 19.29 48.45
C PRO A 68 -29.86 20.44 48.33
N LEU A 69 -30.89 20.44 49.19
CA LEU A 69 -31.95 21.47 49.20
C LEU A 69 -31.39 22.90 49.28
N ALA A 70 -30.30 23.12 50.01
CA ALA A 70 -29.63 24.41 50.18
C ALA A 70 -29.04 24.99 48.87
N GLU A 71 -28.67 24.13 47.90
CA GLU A 71 -27.99 24.52 46.66
C GLU A 71 -28.97 24.71 45.48
N ARG A 72 -30.10 25.39 45.73
CA ARG A 72 -31.15 25.61 44.71
C ARG A 72 -30.61 26.33 43.46
N LYS A 73 -29.66 27.26 43.62
CA LYS A 73 -29.05 27.98 42.48
C LYS A 73 -28.27 27.04 41.57
N GLU A 74 -27.57 26.06 42.12
CA GLU A 74 -26.82 25.07 41.33
C GLU A 74 -27.74 24.04 40.68
N ALA A 75 -28.79 23.62 41.39
CA ALA A 75 -29.84 22.79 40.82
C ALA A 75 -30.57 23.48 39.66
N SER A 76 -30.78 24.80 39.74
CA SER A 76 -31.35 25.59 38.64
C SER A 76 -30.43 25.62 37.42
N ARG A 77 -29.13 25.84 37.61
CA ARG A 77 -28.14 25.77 36.51
C ARG A 77 -28.13 24.39 35.84
N ALA A 78 -28.26 23.31 36.63
CA ALA A 78 -28.36 21.95 36.09
C ALA A 78 -29.65 21.75 35.27
N LEU A 79 -30.78 22.34 35.71
CA LEU A 79 -32.03 22.35 34.94
C LEU A 79 -31.88 23.12 33.62
N ASP A 80 -31.25 24.30 33.64
CA ASP A 80 -31.05 25.12 32.45
C ASP A 80 -30.17 24.40 31.42
N LEU A 81 -29.10 23.72 31.88
CA LEU A 81 -28.24 22.89 31.04
C LEU A 81 -29.00 21.69 30.45
N TYR A 82 -29.87 21.05 31.23
CA TYR A 82 -30.74 19.96 30.76
C TYR A 82 -31.70 20.43 29.66
N LYS A 83 -32.33 21.60 29.82
CA LYS A 83 -33.21 22.20 28.81
C LYS A 83 -32.45 22.51 27.51
N LEU A 84 -31.26 23.11 27.60
CA LEU A 84 -30.42 23.37 26.43
C LEU A 84 -30.01 22.09 25.70
N GLN A 85 -29.68 21.02 26.44
CA GLN A 85 -29.36 19.72 25.85
C GLN A 85 -30.58 19.05 25.20
N LYS A 86 -31.75 19.18 25.80
CA LYS A 86 -33.01 18.67 25.25
C LYS A 86 -33.38 19.41 23.96
N GLU A 87 -33.33 20.74 23.97
CA GLU A 87 -33.55 21.55 22.77
C GLU A 87 -32.52 21.25 21.67
N ALA A 88 -31.25 21.03 22.03
CA ALA A 88 -30.22 20.63 21.08
C ALA A 88 -30.50 19.24 20.48
N ARG A 89 -30.97 18.27 21.28
CA ARG A 89 -31.38 16.93 20.81
C ARG A 89 -32.62 16.99 19.92
N GLU A 90 -33.62 17.78 20.30
CA GLU A 90 -34.86 18.00 19.54
C GLU A 90 -34.58 18.74 18.21
N ARG A 91 -33.52 19.57 18.16
CA ARG A 91 -32.99 20.19 16.93
C ARG A 91 -31.98 19.31 16.16
N GLY A 92 -31.74 18.07 16.59
CA GLY A 92 -30.85 17.11 15.91
C GLY A 92 -29.33 17.36 16.08
N ILE A 93 -28.93 18.22 17.02
CA ILE A 93 -27.52 18.51 17.31
C ILE A 93 -26.96 17.38 18.19
N VAL A 94 -26.47 16.33 17.53
CA VAL A 94 -25.71 15.25 18.17
C VAL A 94 -24.42 15.85 18.74
N ALA A 95 -24.11 15.56 20.01
CA ALA A 95 -22.82 15.94 20.59
C ALA A 95 -21.70 15.42 19.66
N PRO A 96 -20.72 16.24 19.23
CA PRO A 96 -19.73 15.83 18.23
C PRO A 96 -19.00 14.52 18.54
N ARG A 97 -18.89 14.17 19.83
CA ARG A 97 -18.31 12.92 20.33
C ARG A 97 -19.15 11.66 20.05
N MET A 98 -20.47 11.82 19.95
CA MET A 98 -21.45 10.75 19.83
C MET A 98 -21.91 10.52 18.39
N VAL A 99 -21.38 11.28 17.42
CA VAL A 99 -21.66 11.05 16.00
C VAL A 99 -21.29 9.60 15.65
N PRO A 100 -22.20 8.82 15.06
CA PRO A 100 -21.90 7.45 14.65
C PRO A 100 -20.83 7.43 13.55
N VAL A 101 -19.86 6.52 13.66
CA VAL A 101 -18.84 6.33 12.62
C VAL A 101 -19.49 5.99 11.28
N ALA A 102 -20.53 5.14 11.29
CA ALA A 102 -21.32 4.78 10.11
C ALA A 102 -21.87 6.01 9.37
N ALA A 103 -22.34 7.04 10.08
CA ALA A 103 -22.86 8.27 9.46
C ALA A 103 -21.75 9.01 8.68
N THR A 104 -20.56 9.13 9.26
CA THR A 104 -19.42 9.77 8.58
C THR A 104 -18.97 8.99 7.34
N LEU A 105 -19.01 7.66 7.39
CA LEU A 105 -18.65 6.78 6.29
C LEU A 105 -19.67 6.85 5.14
N ASN A 106 -20.96 6.92 5.45
CA ASN A 106 -22.03 7.06 4.46
C ASN A 106 -21.92 8.39 3.73
N TYR A 107 -21.76 9.45 4.50
CA TYR A 107 -21.55 10.78 3.95
C TYR A 107 -20.35 10.81 3.01
N PHE A 108 -19.24 10.18 3.42
CA PHE A 108 -18.05 10.07 2.58
C PHE A 108 -18.28 9.29 1.29
N LEU A 109 -19.06 8.21 1.33
CA LEU A 109 -19.39 7.41 0.15
C LEU A 109 -20.26 8.21 -0.83
N ASP A 110 -21.30 8.88 -0.32
CA ASP A 110 -22.21 9.70 -1.11
C ASP A 110 -21.50 10.90 -1.74
N ALA A 111 -20.63 11.59 -0.99
CA ALA A 111 -19.82 12.69 -1.51
C ALA A 111 -18.88 12.25 -2.65
N HIS A 112 -18.48 10.99 -2.70
CA HIS A 112 -17.63 10.42 -3.76
C HIS A 112 -18.41 9.71 -4.87
N ARG A 113 -19.74 9.77 -4.84
CA ARG A 113 -20.59 9.10 -5.83
C ARG A 113 -20.46 9.74 -7.21
N PRO A 114 -20.07 8.99 -8.25
CA PRO A 114 -20.03 9.53 -9.60
C PRO A 114 -21.44 9.88 -10.10
N PRO A 115 -21.59 10.95 -10.90
CA PRO A 115 -22.89 11.31 -11.45
C PRO A 115 -23.44 10.26 -12.43
N GLY A 116 -24.77 10.15 -12.45
CA GLY A 116 -25.53 9.29 -13.35
C GLY A 116 -25.60 7.82 -12.92
N LYS A 117 -26.08 6.95 -13.82
CA LYS A 117 -26.18 5.50 -13.54
C LYS A 117 -24.85 4.76 -13.79
N PRO A 118 -24.55 3.71 -13.01
CA PRO A 118 -23.39 2.87 -13.23
C PRO A 118 -23.43 2.23 -14.63
N PRO A 119 -22.28 2.15 -15.34
CA PRO A 119 -22.26 1.54 -16.67
C PRO A 119 -22.53 0.04 -16.61
N ILE A 120 -23.32 -0.47 -17.56
CA ILE A 120 -23.64 -1.90 -17.68
C ILE A 120 -22.38 -2.67 -18.10
N PRO A 121 -21.93 -3.65 -17.32
CA PRO A 121 -20.70 -4.38 -17.60
C PRO A 121 -20.93 -5.53 -18.60
N ARG A 122 -21.21 -5.25 -19.89
CA ARG A 122 -21.22 -6.30 -20.95
C ARG A 122 -20.67 -5.89 -22.33
N LYS A 123 -19.69 -6.70 -22.77
CA LYS A 123 -19.26 -7.18 -24.10
C LYS A 123 -18.77 -6.26 -25.23
N THR A 124 -19.08 -4.97 -25.30
CA THR A 124 -18.45 -4.11 -26.32
C THR A 124 -17.26 -3.37 -25.72
N SER A 125 -16.16 -3.32 -26.46
CA SER A 125 -15.05 -2.40 -26.17
C SER A 125 -15.64 -1.04 -25.81
N LEU A 126 -15.20 -0.43 -24.70
CA LEU A 126 -15.63 0.93 -24.35
C LEU A 126 -15.11 1.82 -25.50
N ARG A 127 -15.98 2.13 -26.48
CA ARG A 127 -15.55 2.71 -27.77
C ARG A 127 -15.07 4.15 -27.60
N SER A 128 -15.71 4.93 -26.72
CA SER A 128 -15.31 6.30 -26.43
C SER A 128 -14.44 6.43 -25.18
N THR A 129 -13.55 7.42 -25.20
CA THR A 129 -12.72 7.83 -24.05
C THR A 129 -13.58 8.24 -22.85
N ALA A 130 -14.69 8.95 -23.09
CA ALA A 130 -15.66 9.32 -22.06
C ALA A 130 -16.28 8.09 -21.36
N ALA A 131 -16.64 7.05 -22.13
CA ALA A 131 -17.16 5.81 -21.55
C ALA A 131 -16.10 5.09 -20.69
N LYS A 132 -14.83 5.08 -21.14
CA LYS A 132 -13.70 4.54 -20.35
C LYS A 132 -13.50 5.32 -19.05
N GLU A 133 -13.57 6.64 -19.10
CA GLU A 133 -13.42 7.47 -17.91
C GLU A 133 -14.57 7.27 -16.92
N LYS A 134 -15.81 7.27 -17.41
CA LYS A 134 -17.00 6.96 -16.59
C LYS A 134 -16.85 5.60 -15.90
N ALA A 135 -16.49 4.56 -16.66
CA ALA A 135 -16.25 3.22 -16.11
C ALA A 135 -15.13 3.22 -15.06
N ARG A 136 -14.05 4.00 -15.28
CA ARG A 136 -12.96 4.15 -14.32
C ARG A 136 -13.40 4.82 -13.03
N ARG A 137 -14.21 5.88 -13.09
CA ARG A 137 -14.78 6.56 -11.91
C ARG A 137 -15.67 5.62 -11.10
N TRP A 138 -16.59 4.91 -11.76
CA TRP A 138 -17.45 3.91 -11.13
C TRP A 138 -16.67 2.74 -10.54
N LYS A 139 -15.61 2.28 -11.20
CA LYS A 139 -14.71 1.25 -10.64
C LYS A 139 -14.01 1.71 -9.37
N LYS A 140 -13.60 2.98 -9.29
CA LYS A 140 -13.02 3.55 -8.06
C LYS A 140 -14.07 3.65 -6.95
N HIS A 141 -15.26 4.14 -7.27
CA HIS A 141 -16.38 4.22 -6.32
C HIS A 141 -16.74 2.85 -5.74
N ARG A 142 -16.87 1.81 -6.59
CA ARG A 142 -17.12 0.43 -6.12
C ARG A 142 -16.05 -0.09 -5.16
N LYS A 143 -14.77 0.19 -5.46
CA LYS A 143 -13.67 -0.18 -4.54
C LYS A 143 -13.79 0.55 -3.22
N LEU A 144 -14.14 1.84 -3.24
CA LEU A 144 -14.37 2.60 -2.03
C LEU A 144 -15.56 2.03 -1.23
N ALA A 145 -16.67 1.72 -1.89
CA ALA A 145 -17.85 1.12 -1.27
C ALA A 145 -17.50 -0.20 -0.54
N THR A 146 -16.69 -1.08 -1.16
CA THR A 146 -16.23 -2.32 -0.50
C THR A 146 -15.41 -2.03 0.77
N ARG A 147 -14.53 -1.02 0.74
CA ARG A 147 -13.73 -0.62 1.91
C ARG A 147 -14.60 -0.04 3.02
N VAL A 148 -15.52 0.86 2.64
CA VAL A 148 -16.50 1.47 3.55
C VAL A 148 -17.40 0.41 4.19
N ALA A 149 -17.81 -0.61 3.44
CA ALA A 149 -18.60 -1.72 3.96
C ALA A 149 -17.84 -2.49 5.06
N SER A 150 -16.55 -2.81 4.84
CA SER A 150 -15.73 -3.46 5.87
C SER A 150 -15.56 -2.59 7.12
N LEU A 151 -15.41 -1.27 6.95
CA LEU A 151 -15.33 -0.33 8.08
C LEU A 151 -16.67 -0.22 8.83
N ALA A 152 -17.78 -0.10 8.11
CA ALA A 152 -19.12 -0.03 8.68
C ALA A 152 -19.50 -1.31 9.42
N ALA A 153 -19.08 -2.48 8.94
CA ALA A 153 -19.32 -3.75 9.62
C ALA A 153 -18.61 -3.85 10.97
N PHE A 154 -17.37 -3.37 11.07
CA PHE A 154 -16.62 -3.39 12.34
C PHE A 154 -17.06 -2.27 13.29
N PHE A 155 -17.26 -1.06 12.78
CA PHE A 155 -17.59 0.13 13.57
C PHE A 155 -19.11 0.45 13.60
N ALA A 156 -19.98 -0.55 13.39
CA ALA A 156 -21.42 -0.35 13.17
C ALA A 156 -22.08 0.50 14.28
N ASN A 157 -21.75 0.21 15.54
CA ASN A 157 -22.31 0.89 16.71
C ASN A 157 -21.30 1.85 17.38
N ALA A 158 -20.14 2.08 16.76
CA ALA A 158 -19.09 2.89 17.36
C ALA A 158 -19.36 4.39 17.11
N PRO A 159 -19.41 5.23 18.15
CA PRO A 159 -19.36 6.68 18.01
C PRO A 159 -17.92 7.16 17.77
N LEU A 160 -17.77 8.41 17.29
CA LEU A 160 -16.46 9.01 17.01
C LEU A 160 -15.51 9.02 18.23
N LYS A 161 -16.02 9.12 19.46
CA LYS A 161 -15.20 9.05 20.69
C LYS A 161 -14.43 7.73 20.85
N ASP A 162 -14.94 6.65 20.28
CA ASP A 162 -14.39 5.30 20.45
C ASP A 162 -13.34 4.99 19.37
N LEU A 163 -13.08 5.91 18.43
CA LEU A 163 -11.98 5.80 17.47
C LEU A 163 -10.61 6.05 18.12
N THR A 164 -10.21 5.15 19.01
CA THR A 164 -8.91 5.14 19.68
C THR A 164 -7.85 4.43 18.85
N THR A 165 -6.57 4.59 19.21
CA THR A 165 -5.47 3.86 18.54
C THR A 165 -5.59 2.35 18.74
N THR A 166 -6.09 1.90 19.89
CA THR A 166 -6.35 0.48 20.19
C THR A 166 -7.40 -0.10 19.26
N GLU A 167 -8.54 0.59 19.11
CA GLU A 167 -9.63 0.19 18.21
C GLU A 167 -9.20 0.15 16.73
N VAL A 168 -8.39 1.12 16.31
CA VAL A 168 -7.81 1.13 14.95
C VAL A 168 -6.90 -0.08 14.70
N ASN A 169 -6.09 -0.47 15.69
CA ASN A 169 -5.23 -1.65 15.57
C ASN A 169 -6.06 -2.94 15.60
N ALA A 170 -7.09 -3.02 16.46
CA ALA A 170 -8.03 -4.14 16.50
C ALA A 170 -8.75 -4.32 15.15
N TYR A 171 -9.15 -3.23 14.50
CA TYR A 171 -9.68 -3.28 13.14
C TYR A 171 -8.68 -3.86 12.15
N ILE A 172 -7.40 -3.48 12.23
CA ILE A 172 -6.38 -3.99 11.31
C ILE A 172 -6.16 -5.49 11.49
N GLU A 173 -6.11 -5.97 12.73
CA GLU A 173 -6.02 -7.39 13.05
C GLU A 173 -7.25 -8.16 12.55
N TRP A 174 -8.45 -7.67 12.87
CA TRP A 174 -9.71 -8.23 12.39
C TRP A 174 -9.79 -8.25 10.86
N ARG A 175 -9.41 -7.16 10.20
CA ARG A 175 -9.46 -7.06 8.74
C ARG A 175 -8.44 -8.00 8.09
N SER A 176 -7.31 -8.24 8.76
CA SER A 176 -6.25 -9.14 8.31
C SER A 176 -6.54 -10.62 8.57
N SER A 177 -7.53 -10.95 9.41
CA SER A 177 -8.02 -12.32 9.58
C SER A 177 -9.09 -12.70 8.54
N GLN A 178 -9.69 -11.71 7.89
CA GLN A 178 -10.71 -11.93 6.86
C GLN A 178 -10.11 -12.18 5.47
N ARG A 179 -10.84 -12.99 4.68
CA ARG A 179 -10.55 -13.18 3.26
C ARG A 179 -10.57 -11.85 2.50
N ASP A 180 -9.68 -11.74 1.51
CA ASP A 180 -9.63 -10.56 0.66
C ASP A 180 -10.79 -10.54 -0.33
N ALA A 181 -11.68 -9.54 -0.20
CA ALA A 181 -12.89 -9.35 -1.01
C ALA A 181 -12.64 -9.20 -2.53
N ARG A 182 -11.38 -9.15 -2.97
CA ARG A 182 -11.02 -9.19 -4.40
C ARG A 182 -11.11 -10.59 -5.00
N TYR A 183 -10.99 -11.62 -4.17
CA TYR A 183 -11.07 -13.02 -4.58
C TYR A 183 -12.51 -13.49 -4.55
N ARG A 184 -12.78 -14.63 -5.18
CA ARG A 184 -14.13 -15.21 -5.14
C ARG A 184 -14.32 -15.89 -3.78
N ASP A 185 -15.55 -15.88 -3.28
CA ASP A 185 -15.86 -16.54 -2.01
C ASP A 185 -15.55 -18.05 -2.05
N ASP A 186 -15.68 -18.66 -3.24
CA ASP A 186 -15.43 -20.07 -3.53
C ASP A 186 -13.97 -20.41 -3.87
N ASP A 187 -13.05 -19.43 -3.82
CA ASP A 187 -11.63 -19.67 -4.13
C ASP A 187 -10.90 -20.25 -2.91
N PRO A 188 -10.45 -21.52 -2.93
CA PRO A 188 -9.81 -22.16 -1.79
C PRO A 188 -8.47 -21.50 -1.43
N ASP A 189 -7.78 -20.91 -2.43
CA ASP A 189 -6.47 -20.28 -2.29
C ASP A 189 -6.54 -18.77 -2.02
N ALA A 190 -7.74 -18.24 -1.76
CA ALA A 190 -7.93 -16.81 -1.47
C ALA A 190 -7.13 -16.40 -0.22
N PRO A 191 -6.15 -15.49 -0.34
CA PRO A 191 -5.41 -15.02 0.81
C PRO A 191 -6.29 -14.12 1.68
N ASN A 192 -5.94 -14.02 2.96
CA ASN A 192 -6.49 -12.99 3.83
C ASN A 192 -6.04 -11.60 3.35
N ALA A 193 -6.80 -10.56 3.73
CA ALA A 193 -6.44 -9.21 3.37
C ALA A 193 -5.12 -8.80 4.04
N SER A 194 -4.23 -8.20 3.25
CA SER A 194 -2.95 -7.75 3.77
C SER A 194 -3.13 -6.62 4.80
N PRO A 195 -2.26 -6.52 5.83
CA PRO A 195 -2.25 -5.38 6.76
C PRO A 195 -2.15 -4.01 6.06
N ALA A 196 -1.46 -3.96 4.92
CA ALA A 196 -1.37 -2.76 4.09
C ALA A 196 -2.72 -2.33 3.50
N SER A 197 -3.60 -3.29 3.18
CA SER A 197 -4.97 -3.00 2.70
C SER A 197 -5.85 -2.49 3.84
N ALA A 198 -5.77 -3.13 5.02
CA ALA A 198 -6.51 -2.70 6.21
C ALA A 198 -6.09 -1.29 6.66
N ARG A 199 -4.80 -0.99 6.61
CA ARG A 199 -4.27 0.36 6.82
C ARG A 199 -4.86 1.37 5.82
N GLU A 200 -5.01 0.98 4.55
CA GLU A 200 -5.62 1.86 3.54
C GLU A 200 -7.08 2.16 3.88
N ASP A 201 -7.81 1.19 4.45
CA ASP A 201 -9.17 1.39 4.96
C ASP A 201 -9.19 2.46 6.07
N ILE A 202 -8.29 2.37 7.06
CA ILE A 202 -8.15 3.38 8.12
C ILE A 202 -7.78 4.76 7.57
N TYR A 203 -6.99 4.83 6.49
CA TYR A 203 -6.72 6.08 5.81
C TYR A 203 -7.99 6.71 5.21
N PHE A 204 -8.90 5.90 4.66
CA PHE A 204 -10.21 6.37 4.19
C PHE A 204 -11.14 6.74 5.34
N LEU A 205 -11.15 5.98 6.44
CA LEU A 205 -11.89 6.34 7.66
C LEU A 205 -11.49 7.73 8.17
N ARG A 206 -10.18 8.01 8.27
CA ARG A 206 -9.69 9.34 8.66
C ARG A 206 -10.18 10.45 7.73
N LYS A 207 -10.22 10.18 6.41
CA LYS A 207 -10.75 11.14 5.44
C LYS A 207 -12.26 11.36 5.60
N ALA A 208 -13.02 10.29 5.86
CA ALA A 208 -14.45 10.37 6.09
C ALA A 208 -14.77 11.24 7.31
N VAL A 209 -14.09 10.99 8.43
CA VAL A 209 -14.25 11.79 9.67
C VAL A 209 -13.89 13.27 9.41
N LYS A 210 -12.77 13.55 8.75
CA LYS A 210 -12.35 14.94 8.46
C LYS A 210 -13.31 15.66 7.50
N LEU A 211 -13.80 14.97 6.47
CA LEU A 211 -14.77 15.54 5.53
C LEU A 211 -16.06 15.92 6.27
N TYR A 212 -16.62 14.97 7.01
CA TYR A 212 -17.84 15.18 7.78
C TYR A 212 -17.67 16.30 8.81
N ALA A 213 -16.57 16.30 9.56
CA ALA A 213 -16.30 17.33 10.55
C ALA A 213 -16.16 18.74 9.95
N GLY A 214 -15.51 18.85 8.79
CA GLY A 214 -15.34 20.13 8.09
C GLY A 214 -16.64 20.68 7.53
N GLU A 215 -17.48 19.84 6.92
CA GLU A 215 -18.73 20.28 6.28
C GLU A 215 -19.89 20.48 7.26
N HIS A 216 -19.90 19.76 8.39
CA HIS A 216 -20.88 19.93 9.46
C HIS A 216 -20.38 20.80 10.63
N ALA A 217 -19.21 21.44 10.48
CA ALA A 217 -18.60 22.31 11.49
C ALA A 217 -18.56 21.68 12.90
N LEU A 218 -18.18 20.41 12.98
CA LEU A 218 -18.11 19.70 14.27
C LEU A 218 -17.06 20.36 15.17
N ALA A 219 -17.49 20.79 16.36
CA ALA A 219 -16.59 21.40 17.35
C ALA A 219 -15.47 20.45 17.84
N TRP A 220 -15.64 19.14 17.66
CA TRP A 220 -14.64 18.12 18.01
C TRP A 220 -14.74 16.92 17.08
N HIS A 221 -13.60 16.37 16.66
CA HIS A 221 -13.49 15.07 16.02
C HIS A 221 -12.18 14.38 16.43
N PRO A 222 -12.10 13.03 16.43
CA PRO A 222 -10.86 12.33 16.74
C PRO A 222 -9.83 12.52 15.62
N ASP A 223 -8.54 12.61 15.96
CA ASP A 223 -7.46 12.46 15.00
C ASP A 223 -7.10 10.98 14.87
N VAL A 224 -7.71 10.32 13.88
CA VAL A 224 -7.53 8.90 13.62
C VAL A 224 -6.07 8.63 13.21
N LYS A 225 -5.28 8.04 14.11
CA LYS A 225 -3.89 7.69 13.84
C LYS A 225 -3.81 6.48 12.91
N VAL A 226 -3.39 6.72 11.67
CA VAL A 226 -3.00 5.65 10.75
C VAL A 226 -1.64 5.12 11.23
N PRO A 227 -1.43 3.79 11.40
CA PRO A 227 -0.14 3.23 11.84
C PRO A 227 1.03 3.62 10.94
N GLU A 228 2.24 3.08 11.11
CA GLU A 228 3.33 3.28 10.14
C GLU A 228 3.31 2.26 8.99
N PRO A 229 3.63 2.66 7.74
CA PRO A 229 3.52 1.75 6.61
C PRO A 229 4.56 0.64 6.76
N GLY A 230 4.14 -0.60 6.53
CA GLY A 230 5.06 -1.73 6.52
C GLY A 230 6.14 -1.60 5.43
N GLN A 231 7.15 -2.48 5.51
CA GLN A 231 8.22 -2.52 4.53
C GLN A 231 7.66 -2.79 3.12
N GLY A 232 8.09 -2.00 2.15
CA GLY A 232 7.73 -2.20 0.76
C GLY A 232 8.39 -3.45 0.19
N ARG A 233 7.88 -3.95 -0.95
CA ARG A 233 8.53 -5.06 -1.67
C ARG A 233 9.92 -4.64 -2.12
N THR A 234 10.93 -5.45 -1.80
CA THR A 234 12.34 -5.22 -2.15
C THR A 234 12.83 -6.10 -3.29
N ARG A 235 12.05 -7.12 -3.68
CA ARG A 235 12.39 -8.05 -4.76
C ARG A 235 12.67 -7.31 -6.07
N TRP A 236 13.79 -7.66 -6.71
CA TRP A 236 14.23 -7.18 -8.03
C TRP A 236 14.89 -8.33 -8.81
N LEU A 237 14.85 -8.30 -10.14
CA LEU A 237 15.27 -9.42 -11.00
C LEU A 237 16.75 -9.34 -11.44
N ARG A 238 17.43 -10.49 -11.40
CA ARG A 238 18.74 -10.66 -12.03
C ARG A 238 18.61 -10.79 -13.55
N ARG A 239 19.73 -10.58 -14.28
CA ARG A 239 19.77 -10.72 -15.74
C ARG A 239 19.40 -12.13 -16.22
N SER A 240 19.84 -13.16 -15.50
CA SER A 240 19.49 -14.56 -15.76
C SER A 240 17.99 -14.83 -15.58
N GLU A 241 17.37 -14.28 -14.53
CA GLU A 241 15.94 -14.41 -14.27
C GLU A 241 15.10 -13.73 -15.36
N VAL A 242 15.51 -12.54 -15.81
CA VAL A 242 14.89 -11.86 -16.96
C VAL A 242 14.99 -12.71 -18.23
N ALA A 243 16.14 -13.34 -18.46
CA ALA A 243 16.30 -14.26 -19.59
C ALA A 243 15.37 -15.47 -19.47
N ARG A 244 15.23 -16.07 -18.26
CA ARG A 244 14.26 -17.14 -18.02
C ARG A 244 12.82 -16.68 -18.32
N MET A 245 12.42 -15.50 -17.90
CA MET A 245 11.09 -14.97 -18.24
C MET A 245 10.88 -14.85 -19.75
N TYR A 246 11.87 -14.39 -20.52
CA TYR A 246 11.76 -14.34 -21.99
C TYR A 246 11.62 -15.73 -22.62
N TRP A 247 12.34 -16.73 -22.11
CA TRP A 247 12.21 -18.11 -22.58
C TRP A 247 10.88 -18.76 -22.18
N ALA A 248 10.35 -18.45 -20.99
CA ALA A 248 9.04 -18.90 -20.54
C ALA A 248 7.89 -18.26 -21.34
N ILE A 249 8.05 -17.01 -21.79
CA ILE A 249 7.13 -16.38 -22.75
C ILE A 249 7.14 -17.13 -24.08
N ARG A 250 8.31 -17.63 -24.52
CA ARG A 250 8.44 -18.50 -25.70
C ARG A 250 7.97 -19.94 -25.47
N GLY A 251 7.44 -20.25 -24.28
CA GLY A 251 6.80 -21.52 -23.95
C GLY A 251 7.68 -22.53 -23.23
N ARG A 252 8.97 -22.25 -22.98
CA ARG A 252 9.80 -23.19 -22.21
C ARG A 252 9.35 -23.26 -20.75
N ILE A 253 9.50 -24.43 -20.14
CA ILE A 253 9.14 -24.68 -18.75
C ILE A 253 10.42 -24.93 -17.96
N TRP A 254 10.68 -24.12 -16.96
CA TRP A 254 11.80 -24.27 -16.04
C TRP A 254 11.51 -25.38 -15.04
N ASP A 255 12.50 -26.23 -14.81
CA ASP A 255 12.47 -27.24 -13.78
C ASP A 255 13.37 -26.80 -12.63
N ALA A 256 12.75 -26.52 -11.49
CA ALA A 256 13.45 -26.02 -10.30
C ALA A 256 14.29 -27.10 -9.62
N GLU A 257 13.92 -28.38 -9.76
CA GLU A 257 14.63 -29.50 -9.13
C GLU A 257 15.97 -29.74 -9.83
N THR A 258 15.96 -29.72 -11.17
CA THR A 258 17.17 -29.93 -11.97
C THR A 258 17.96 -28.64 -12.22
N GLY A 259 17.36 -27.47 -11.99
CA GLY A 259 18.00 -26.18 -12.24
C GLY A 259 18.21 -25.88 -13.73
N ASP A 260 17.44 -26.52 -14.62
CA ASP A 260 17.51 -26.36 -16.08
C ASP A 260 16.10 -26.36 -16.71
N TRP A 261 16.02 -26.17 -18.02
CA TRP A 261 14.76 -26.29 -18.77
C TRP A 261 14.33 -27.75 -18.87
N LYS A 262 13.02 -28.00 -18.66
CA LYS A 262 12.42 -29.32 -18.78
C LYS A 262 12.64 -29.89 -20.18
N ARG A 263 13.16 -31.11 -20.23
CA ARG A 263 13.46 -31.87 -21.46
C ARG A 263 12.69 -33.18 -21.45
N GLU A 264 12.26 -33.61 -22.64
CA GLU A 264 11.64 -34.91 -22.86
C GLU A 264 12.40 -35.69 -23.93
N ARG A 265 12.45 -37.01 -23.79
CA ARG A 265 12.99 -37.91 -24.82
C ARG A 265 11.83 -38.41 -25.66
N VAL A 266 11.84 -38.08 -26.95
CA VAL A 266 10.78 -38.45 -27.90
C VAL A 266 11.40 -39.17 -29.09
N MET A 267 10.65 -40.13 -29.64
CA MET A 267 11.03 -40.81 -30.87
C MET A 267 10.97 -39.82 -32.05
N GLY A 268 12.11 -39.58 -32.67
CA GLY A 268 12.21 -38.68 -33.81
C GLY A 268 11.66 -39.30 -35.09
N PRO A 269 11.50 -38.51 -36.17
CA PRO A 269 10.94 -38.95 -37.45
C PRO A 269 11.68 -40.10 -38.15
N ARG A 270 12.91 -40.42 -37.70
CA ARG A 270 13.77 -41.50 -38.24
C ARG A 270 13.95 -42.65 -37.23
N GLY A 271 13.05 -42.81 -36.26
CA GLY A 271 13.13 -43.87 -35.24
C GLY A 271 14.23 -43.66 -34.17
N ARG A 272 15.02 -42.59 -34.25
CA ARG A 272 16.06 -42.27 -33.25
C ARG A 272 15.48 -41.48 -32.08
N MET A 273 15.84 -41.85 -30.85
CA MET A 273 15.49 -41.10 -29.65
C MET A 273 16.19 -39.73 -29.64
N VAL A 274 15.42 -38.64 -29.61
CA VAL A 274 15.92 -37.26 -29.55
C VAL A 274 15.44 -36.61 -28.26
N THR A 275 16.34 -35.89 -27.59
CA THR A 275 15.99 -35.07 -26.43
C THR A 275 15.60 -33.68 -26.90
N ARG A 276 14.38 -33.22 -26.58
CA ARG A 276 13.91 -31.87 -26.92
C ARG A 276 13.38 -31.15 -25.69
N TYR A 277 13.36 -29.82 -25.75
CA TYR A 277 12.72 -29.02 -24.70
C TYR A 277 11.20 -29.21 -24.73
N VAL A 278 10.61 -29.26 -23.55
CA VAL A 278 9.15 -29.24 -23.38
C VAL A 278 8.67 -27.80 -23.55
N TYR A 279 7.71 -27.60 -24.45
CA TYR A 279 7.05 -26.32 -24.68
C TYR A 279 5.57 -26.39 -24.29
N ARG A 280 5.02 -25.25 -23.86
CA ARG A 280 3.56 -25.06 -23.76
C ARG A 280 2.91 -25.11 -25.15
N ASP A 281 1.60 -25.30 -25.17
CA ASP A 281 0.83 -25.35 -26.40
C ASP A 281 0.94 -24.03 -27.21
N PRO A 282 0.80 -24.08 -28.54
CA PRO A 282 0.95 -22.90 -29.40
C PRO A 282 0.02 -21.73 -29.03
N GLN A 283 -1.20 -22.00 -28.57
CA GLN A 283 -2.16 -20.96 -28.20
C GLN A 283 -1.72 -20.23 -26.93
N THR A 284 -1.23 -20.95 -25.92
CA THR A 284 -0.65 -20.37 -24.71
C THR A 284 0.57 -19.50 -25.05
N ILE A 285 1.44 -19.96 -25.94
CA ILE A 285 2.60 -19.18 -26.39
C ILE A 285 2.14 -17.90 -27.10
N ALA A 286 1.16 -18.00 -28.01
CA ALA A 286 0.60 -16.85 -28.70
C ALA A 286 0.03 -15.82 -27.70
N ASN A 287 -0.75 -16.29 -26.72
CA ASN A 287 -1.35 -15.44 -25.67
C ASN A 287 -0.29 -14.74 -24.80
N ARG A 288 0.91 -15.31 -24.65
CA ARG A 288 2.02 -14.74 -23.88
C ARG A 288 2.87 -13.76 -24.66
N ASN A 289 2.88 -13.81 -26.00
CA ASN A 289 3.72 -12.96 -26.84
C ASN A 289 3.66 -11.45 -26.50
N PRO A 290 2.48 -10.85 -26.19
CA PRO A 290 2.41 -9.46 -25.76
C PRO A 290 3.24 -9.13 -24.52
N LEU A 291 3.45 -10.10 -23.61
CA LEU A 291 4.27 -9.91 -22.41
C LEU A 291 5.74 -9.69 -22.74
N ARG A 292 6.24 -10.13 -23.91
CA ARG A 292 7.60 -9.81 -24.36
C ARG A 292 7.81 -8.31 -24.47
N ARG A 293 6.81 -7.62 -25.06
CA ARG A 293 6.79 -6.16 -25.22
C ARG A 293 6.69 -5.49 -23.86
N TYR A 294 5.75 -5.97 -23.04
CA TYR A 294 5.54 -5.49 -21.68
C TYR A 294 6.82 -5.57 -20.83
N LEU A 295 7.53 -6.70 -20.86
CA LEU A 295 8.77 -6.94 -20.12
C LEU A 295 9.87 -5.98 -20.54
N MET A 296 10.06 -5.80 -21.85
CA MET A 296 11.08 -4.89 -22.40
C MET A 296 10.80 -3.44 -22.00
N ILE A 297 9.57 -2.96 -22.21
CA ILE A 297 9.20 -1.58 -21.88
C ILE A 297 9.31 -1.36 -20.36
N GLY A 298 8.80 -2.29 -19.55
CA GLY A 298 8.86 -2.20 -18.09
C GLY A 298 10.28 -2.13 -17.54
N LEU A 299 11.21 -2.94 -18.07
CA LEU A 299 12.61 -2.97 -17.61
C LEU A 299 13.42 -1.76 -18.09
N TYR A 300 13.27 -1.35 -19.34
CA TYR A 300 14.14 -0.33 -19.92
C TYR A 300 13.61 1.11 -19.80
N THR A 301 12.35 1.26 -19.39
CA THR A 301 11.76 2.59 -19.13
C THR A 301 11.25 2.72 -17.69
N GLY A 302 11.19 1.62 -16.92
CA GLY A 302 10.63 1.60 -15.58
C GLY A 302 9.16 2.01 -15.49
N THR A 303 8.42 2.00 -16.59
CA THR A 303 7.06 2.56 -16.63
C THR A 303 6.08 1.73 -15.79
N ARG A 304 5.07 2.37 -15.19
CA ARG A 304 4.06 1.69 -14.36
C ARG A 304 3.08 0.88 -15.23
N ASP A 305 2.54 -0.21 -14.70
CA ASP A 305 1.61 -1.11 -15.41
C ASP A 305 0.51 -0.39 -16.19
N GLU A 306 -0.21 0.52 -15.53
CA GLU A 306 -1.32 1.25 -16.16
C GLU A 306 -0.83 2.10 -17.33
N ALA A 307 0.29 2.81 -17.16
CA ALA A 307 0.86 3.61 -18.23
C ALA A 307 1.37 2.74 -19.39
N ILE A 308 1.97 1.56 -19.13
CA ILE A 308 2.41 0.64 -20.21
C ILE A 308 1.22 0.18 -21.04
N ARG A 309 0.10 -0.20 -20.41
CA ARG A 309 -1.10 -0.67 -21.11
C ARG A 309 -1.80 0.43 -21.92
N ASP A 310 -1.67 1.68 -21.46
CA ASP A 310 -2.27 2.84 -22.12
C ASP A 310 -1.39 3.43 -23.23
N LEU A 311 -0.18 2.90 -23.46
CA LEU A 311 0.75 3.39 -24.50
C LEU A 311 0.22 3.12 -25.91
N ARG A 312 0.34 4.14 -26.76
CA ARG A 312 0.04 4.13 -28.19
C ARG A 312 1.27 4.43 -29.04
N TRP A 313 1.24 4.06 -30.31
CA TRP A 313 2.25 4.46 -31.28
C TRP A 313 2.13 5.93 -31.67
N GLU A 314 0.91 6.48 -31.61
CA GLU A 314 0.63 7.89 -31.89
C GLU A 314 0.24 8.64 -30.63
N CYS A 315 0.62 9.91 -30.57
CA CYS A 315 0.33 10.77 -29.43
C CYS A 315 -1.13 11.20 -29.42
N THR A 316 -1.75 11.08 -28.25
CA THR A 316 -3.16 11.42 -28.05
C THR A 316 -3.32 12.34 -26.84
N ALA A 317 -4.45 13.05 -26.76
CA ALA A 317 -4.76 13.86 -25.59
C ALA A 317 -4.87 13.03 -24.30
N ASN A 318 -5.31 11.77 -24.42
CA ASN A 318 -5.74 10.95 -23.27
C ASN A 318 -4.78 9.80 -22.91
N GLY A 319 -3.94 9.34 -23.84
CA GLY A 319 -3.05 8.21 -23.66
C GLY A 319 -1.58 8.60 -23.86
N GLY A 320 -0.69 7.89 -23.20
CA GLY A 320 0.74 8.04 -23.45
C GLY A 320 1.13 7.54 -24.85
N CYS A 321 2.28 7.97 -25.36
CA CYS A 321 2.80 7.54 -26.66
C CYS A 321 4.30 7.25 -26.62
N ILE A 322 4.77 6.56 -27.66
CA ILE A 322 6.20 6.37 -27.93
C ILE A 322 6.54 7.12 -29.22
N ASP A 323 7.39 8.14 -29.09
CA ASP A 323 8.07 8.77 -30.21
C ASP A 323 9.36 7.99 -30.48
N VAL A 324 9.36 7.18 -31.54
CA VAL A 324 10.47 6.29 -31.88
C VAL A 324 11.64 7.10 -32.44
N GLU A 325 11.35 8.10 -33.28
CA GLU A 325 12.32 8.94 -33.97
C GLU A 325 13.05 9.87 -32.99
N GLY A 326 12.29 10.60 -32.16
CA GLY A 326 12.85 11.44 -31.10
C GLY A 326 13.38 10.63 -29.90
N ARG A 327 13.11 9.33 -29.86
CA ARG A 327 13.46 8.40 -28.78
C ARG A 327 12.90 8.85 -27.45
N PHE A 328 11.61 9.15 -27.41
CA PHE A 328 10.91 9.53 -26.19
C PHE A 328 9.77 8.57 -25.87
N ILE A 329 9.60 8.33 -24.57
CA ILE A 329 8.38 7.74 -24.03
C ILE A 329 7.61 8.83 -23.29
N HIS A 330 6.41 9.11 -23.75
CA HIS A 330 5.44 9.99 -23.10
C HIS A 330 4.49 9.12 -22.29
N ARG A 331 4.62 9.10 -20.96
CA ARG A 331 3.83 8.22 -20.07
C ARG A 331 2.43 8.77 -19.76
N ARG A 332 2.12 9.95 -20.28
CA ARG A 332 0.90 10.70 -20.06
C ARG A 332 0.44 11.26 -21.40
N GLY A 333 -0.87 11.35 -21.60
CA GLY A 333 -1.43 12.09 -22.74
C GLY A 333 -1.19 13.59 -22.60
N PHE A 334 -1.07 14.27 -23.73
CA PHE A 334 -0.73 15.70 -23.78
C PHE A 334 -1.85 16.59 -23.22
N GLY A 335 -3.11 16.15 -23.29
CA GLY A 335 -4.25 16.86 -22.72
C GLY A 335 -4.47 16.61 -21.23
N GLN A 336 -3.61 15.84 -20.57
CA GLN A 336 -3.73 15.58 -19.13
C GLN A 336 -2.87 16.54 -18.33
N ASP A 337 -3.47 17.07 -17.26
CA ASP A 337 -2.84 17.98 -16.31
C ASP A 337 -1.63 17.30 -15.62
N PRO A 338 -0.42 17.90 -15.69
CA PRO A 338 0.78 17.38 -15.02
C PRO A 338 0.72 17.35 -13.50
N THR A 339 -0.08 18.22 -12.90
CA THR A 339 -0.19 18.34 -11.44
C THR A 339 -1.07 17.23 -10.85
N LYS A 340 -1.93 16.60 -11.67
CA LYS A 340 -2.92 15.62 -11.20
C LYS A 340 -2.39 14.19 -11.22
N GLY A 341 -2.35 13.60 -10.03
CA GLY A 341 -2.03 12.18 -9.81
C GLY A 341 -0.53 11.89 -9.72
N LYS A 342 -0.14 10.63 -9.93
CA LYS A 342 1.26 10.21 -9.79
C LYS A 342 2.11 10.80 -10.94
N PRO A 343 3.33 11.29 -10.66
CA PRO A 343 4.24 11.79 -11.69
C PRO A 343 4.45 10.76 -12.79
N ARG A 344 4.32 11.23 -14.04
CA ARG A 344 4.42 10.44 -15.28
C ARG A 344 5.16 11.26 -16.33
N MET A 345 6.37 11.69 -15.97
CA MET A 345 7.20 12.52 -16.85
C MET A 345 7.61 11.75 -18.10
N SER A 346 7.81 12.48 -19.19
CA SER A 346 8.40 11.95 -20.41
C SER A 346 9.88 11.66 -20.17
N SER A 347 10.45 10.66 -20.83
CA SER A 347 11.89 10.41 -20.75
C SER A 347 12.45 9.87 -22.05
N ARG A 348 13.78 9.91 -22.18
CA ARG A 348 14.49 9.30 -23.31
C ARG A 348 14.38 7.77 -23.30
N ILE A 349 14.52 7.19 -24.48
CA ILE A 349 14.64 5.76 -24.74
C ILE A 349 16.04 5.50 -25.31
N ALA A 350 16.70 4.43 -24.85
CA ALA A 350 17.99 4.02 -25.39
C ALA A 350 17.86 3.61 -26.87
N LEU A 351 18.88 3.92 -27.69
CA LEU A 351 18.86 3.68 -29.13
C LEU A 351 18.52 2.22 -29.49
N LYS A 352 19.11 1.26 -28.77
CA LYS A 352 18.87 -0.19 -28.96
C LYS A 352 17.41 -0.60 -28.69
N VAL A 353 16.75 0.09 -27.77
CA VAL A 353 15.32 -0.15 -27.45
C VAL A 353 14.46 0.50 -28.53
N ALA A 354 14.79 1.74 -28.93
CA ALA A 354 14.09 2.46 -29.99
C ALA A 354 14.10 1.71 -31.33
N SER A 355 15.22 1.11 -31.73
CA SER A 355 15.29 0.32 -32.97
C SER A 355 14.39 -0.91 -32.96
N THR A 356 14.20 -1.54 -31.80
CA THR A 356 13.26 -2.66 -31.64
C THR A 356 11.82 -2.17 -31.66
N LEU A 357 11.53 -1.04 -31.01
CA LEU A 357 10.22 -0.41 -31.01
C LEU A 357 9.81 0.06 -32.42
N GLY A 358 10.74 0.58 -33.23
CA GLY A 358 10.45 0.98 -34.61
C GLY A 358 10.02 -0.20 -35.50
N ARG A 359 10.65 -1.36 -35.35
CA ARG A 359 10.22 -2.59 -36.05
C ARG A 359 8.81 -3.02 -35.63
N TRP A 360 8.49 -2.93 -34.34
CA TRP A 360 7.15 -3.23 -33.85
C TRP A 360 6.12 -2.22 -34.37
N ARG A 361 6.42 -0.92 -34.30
CA ARG A 361 5.57 0.15 -34.83
C ARG A 361 5.23 -0.09 -36.30
N LYS A 362 6.22 -0.37 -37.15
CA LYS A 362 5.99 -0.63 -38.58
C LYS A 362 5.05 -1.81 -38.79
N SER A 363 5.28 -2.92 -38.07
CA SER A 363 4.44 -4.12 -38.16
C SER A 363 3.02 -3.88 -37.66
N ASP A 364 2.86 -3.15 -36.56
CA ASP A 364 1.57 -2.91 -35.92
C ASP A 364 0.72 -1.93 -36.74
N LEU A 365 1.31 -0.84 -37.23
CA LEU A 365 0.61 0.13 -38.07
C LEU A 365 0.19 -0.49 -39.41
N ALA A 366 1.00 -1.37 -39.99
CA ALA A 366 0.61 -2.15 -41.17
C ALA A 366 -0.59 -3.08 -40.89
N ALA A 367 -0.79 -3.50 -39.64
CA ALA A 367 -1.93 -4.28 -39.20
C ALA A 367 -3.09 -3.42 -38.65
N GLY A 368 -3.03 -2.08 -38.72
CA GLY A 368 -4.04 -1.17 -38.18
C GLY A 368 -4.07 -1.08 -36.65
N ILE A 369 -3.01 -1.51 -35.97
CA ILE A 369 -2.93 -1.56 -34.51
C ILE A 369 -2.24 -0.31 -33.97
N SER A 370 -2.96 0.46 -33.16
CA SER A 370 -2.42 1.69 -32.53
C SER A 370 -1.82 1.48 -31.14
N ALA A 371 -2.09 0.35 -30.47
CA ALA A 371 -1.61 0.06 -29.13
C ALA A 371 -0.24 -0.62 -29.13
N VAL A 372 0.68 -0.17 -28.26
CA VAL A 372 2.05 -0.73 -28.18
C VAL A 372 2.04 -2.13 -27.59
N VAL A 373 1.27 -2.32 -26.52
CA VAL A 373 1.02 -3.62 -25.88
C VAL A 373 -0.44 -3.96 -26.10
N HIS A 374 -0.67 -4.87 -27.05
CA HIS A 374 -2.00 -5.30 -27.48
C HIS A 374 -2.15 -6.81 -27.33
N ARG A 375 -3.40 -7.27 -27.25
CA ARG A 375 -3.77 -8.69 -27.32
C ARG A 375 -3.65 -9.19 -28.77
N LEU A 376 -3.89 -10.49 -28.99
CA LEU A 376 -3.86 -11.10 -30.32
C LEU A 376 -4.88 -10.49 -31.30
N ASP A 377 -5.98 -9.94 -30.79
CA ASP A 377 -7.02 -9.23 -31.56
C ASP A 377 -6.66 -7.77 -31.88
N GLY A 378 -5.46 -7.30 -31.52
CA GLY A 378 -5.02 -5.91 -31.74
C GLY A 378 -5.55 -4.90 -30.71
N GLU A 379 -6.49 -5.31 -29.86
CA GLU A 379 -7.07 -4.45 -28.83
C GLU A 379 -6.13 -4.29 -27.61
N PRO A 380 -6.14 -3.13 -26.93
CA PRO A 380 -5.36 -2.91 -25.72
C PRO A 380 -5.92 -3.68 -24.52
N TYR A 381 -5.05 -3.90 -23.52
CA TYR A 381 -5.46 -4.51 -22.25
C TYR A 381 -6.25 -3.52 -21.36
N ALA A 382 -7.58 -3.71 -21.28
CA ALA A 382 -8.46 -2.94 -20.40
C ALA A 382 -8.15 -3.12 -18.90
N SER A 383 -7.59 -4.27 -18.53
CA SER A 383 -7.11 -4.56 -17.18
C SER A 383 -5.79 -5.29 -17.24
N THR A 384 -5.08 -5.21 -16.12
CA THR A 384 -3.80 -5.86 -15.88
C THR A 384 -3.92 -7.38 -16.05
N PRO A 385 -3.17 -8.04 -16.97
CA PRO A 385 -3.29 -9.47 -17.25
C PRO A 385 -2.59 -10.31 -16.17
N VAL A 386 -3.24 -10.50 -15.03
CA VAL A 386 -2.69 -11.18 -13.83
C VAL A 386 -2.33 -12.64 -14.11
N TRP A 387 -3.28 -13.40 -14.62
CA TRP A 387 -3.11 -14.83 -14.86
C TRP A 387 -2.00 -15.16 -15.86
N ILE A 388 -1.86 -14.40 -16.96
CA ILE A 388 -0.80 -14.62 -17.96
C ILE A 388 0.58 -14.36 -17.32
N TRP A 389 0.67 -13.31 -16.51
CA TRP A 389 1.91 -12.97 -15.82
C TRP A 389 2.32 -14.05 -14.84
N GLU A 390 1.40 -14.49 -13.97
CA GLU A 390 1.65 -15.53 -12.97
C GLU A 390 2.04 -16.86 -13.62
N ALA A 391 1.38 -17.23 -14.72
CA ALA A 391 1.74 -18.43 -15.47
C ALA A 391 3.18 -18.36 -16.05
N VAL A 392 3.60 -17.19 -16.55
CA VAL A 392 4.97 -16.99 -17.05
C VAL A 392 5.99 -17.01 -15.90
N VAL A 393 5.68 -16.43 -14.75
CA VAL A 393 6.54 -16.44 -13.55
C VAL A 393 6.74 -17.87 -13.05
N ALA A 394 5.65 -18.65 -12.99
CA ALA A 394 5.70 -20.06 -12.62
C ALA A 394 6.54 -20.88 -13.61
N ASP A 395 6.29 -20.75 -14.92
CA ASP A 395 7.06 -21.46 -15.94
C ASP A 395 8.53 -20.98 -16.03
N ALA A 396 8.86 -19.81 -15.48
CA ALA A 396 10.24 -19.32 -15.35
C ALA A 396 10.94 -19.78 -14.07
N GLY A 397 10.24 -20.54 -13.20
CA GLY A 397 10.75 -21.02 -11.92
C GLY A 397 11.05 -19.89 -10.95
N LEU A 398 10.28 -18.80 -10.99
CA LEU A 398 10.45 -17.64 -10.13
C LEU A 398 9.42 -17.61 -9.00
N ASP A 399 9.76 -16.92 -7.92
CA ASP A 399 8.88 -16.74 -6.77
C ASP A 399 7.63 -15.90 -7.11
N LYS A 400 6.55 -16.10 -6.33
CA LYS A 400 5.27 -15.38 -6.47
C LYS A 400 5.38 -13.88 -6.10
N GLU A 401 6.49 -13.43 -5.51
CA GLU A 401 6.68 -12.00 -5.21
C GLU A 401 7.03 -11.20 -6.47
N VAL A 402 7.53 -11.86 -7.52
CA VAL A 402 7.78 -11.29 -8.85
C VAL A 402 6.45 -10.88 -9.51
N VAL A 403 6.05 -9.64 -9.26
CA VAL A 403 4.90 -9.02 -9.90
C VAL A 403 5.35 -8.03 -10.97
N ARG A 404 4.45 -7.58 -11.82
CA ARG A 404 4.77 -6.54 -12.84
C ARG A 404 5.48 -5.31 -12.30
N HIS A 405 5.17 -4.88 -11.06
CA HIS A 405 5.84 -3.74 -10.45
C HIS A 405 7.32 -4.01 -10.14
N THR A 406 7.70 -5.27 -9.96
CA THR A 406 9.09 -5.72 -9.84
C THR A 406 9.94 -5.27 -11.03
N LEU A 407 9.36 -5.09 -12.23
CA LEU A 407 10.11 -4.56 -13.39
C LEU A 407 10.61 -3.14 -13.16
N ARG A 408 9.78 -2.27 -12.57
CA ARG A 408 10.18 -0.91 -12.22
C ARG A 408 11.24 -0.92 -11.11
N HIS A 409 11.07 -1.76 -10.09
CA HIS A 409 12.08 -1.94 -9.04
C HIS A 409 13.40 -2.52 -9.58
N THR A 410 13.33 -3.36 -10.60
CA THR A 410 14.51 -3.91 -11.28
C THR A 410 15.23 -2.83 -12.08
N ALA A 411 14.50 -2.04 -12.87
CA ALA A 411 15.05 -0.91 -13.62
C ALA A 411 15.75 0.08 -12.69
N ALA A 412 15.07 0.42 -11.58
CA ALA A 412 15.60 1.20 -10.48
C ALA A 412 16.92 0.64 -9.93
N THR A 413 16.90 -0.61 -9.50
CA THR A 413 18.05 -1.27 -8.88
C THR A 413 19.21 -1.39 -9.86
N TRP A 414 18.96 -1.65 -11.14
CA TRP A 414 20.02 -1.70 -12.16
C TRP A 414 20.67 -0.34 -12.41
N LEU A 415 19.90 0.75 -12.40
CA LEU A 415 20.47 2.10 -12.48
C LEU A 415 21.32 2.44 -11.25
N ARG A 416 20.88 2.00 -10.06
CA ARG A 416 21.67 2.11 -8.83
C ARG A 416 22.98 1.34 -8.92
N ILE A 417 22.93 0.07 -9.34
CA ILE A 417 24.13 -0.78 -9.52
C ILE A 417 25.06 -0.15 -10.58
N ALA A 418 24.51 0.43 -11.63
CA ALA A 418 25.25 1.15 -12.67
C ALA A 418 25.74 2.55 -12.23
N ARG A 419 25.53 2.94 -10.97
CA ARG A 419 25.99 4.22 -10.38
C ARG A 419 25.47 5.46 -11.12
N VAL A 420 24.26 5.38 -11.67
CA VAL A 420 23.61 6.53 -12.30
C VAL A 420 23.16 7.50 -11.21
N ASP A 421 23.40 8.79 -11.42
CA ASP A 421 22.93 9.86 -10.54
C ASP A 421 21.43 9.71 -10.22
N VAL A 422 21.06 9.96 -8.96
CA VAL A 422 19.70 9.72 -8.45
C VAL A 422 18.69 10.61 -9.18
N ARG A 423 19.04 11.84 -9.52
CA ARG A 423 18.16 12.75 -10.25
C ARG A 423 17.99 12.28 -11.69
N ALA A 424 19.08 11.95 -12.39
CA ALA A 424 19.03 11.40 -13.73
C ALA A 424 18.20 10.09 -13.79
N ALA A 425 18.34 9.22 -12.79
CA ALA A 425 17.52 8.02 -12.66
C ALA A 425 16.04 8.33 -12.40
N ALA A 426 15.74 9.32 -11.56
CA ALA A 426 14.37 9.76 -11.29
C ALA A 426 13.70 10.33 -12.55
N ASP A 427 14.42 11.15 -13.31
CA ASP A 427 13.96 11.74 -14.57
C ASP A 427 13.69 10.67 -15.63
N LEU A 428 14.61 9.70 -15.78
CA LEU A 428 14.44 8.57 -16.70
C LEU A 428 13.21 7.73 -16.34
N LEU A 429 12.99 7.46 -15.05
CA LEU A 429 11.89 6.61 -14.59
C LEU A 429 10.58 7.39 -14.40
N GLY A 430 10.58 8.70 -14.60
CA GLY A 430 9.42 9.57 -14.45
C GLY A 430 8.81 9.53 -13.04
N MET A 431 9.63 9.72 -12.00
CA MET A 431 9.17 9.90 -10.61
C MET A 431 9.84 11.10 -9.93
N SER A 432 9.32 11.51 -8.77
CA SER A 432 9.98 12.54 -7.97
C SER A 432 11.30 12.03 -7.40
N VAL A 433 12.27 12.92 -7.27
CA VAL A 433 13.57 12.63 -6.66
C VAL A 433 13.39 12.11 -5.23
N GLN A 434 12.46 12.66 -4.45
CA GLN A 434 12.14 12.15 -3.11
C GLN A 434 11.71 10.67 -3.12
N THR A 435 10.92 10.26 -4.13
CA THR A 435 10.52 8.85 -4.27
C THR A 435 11.73 7.98 -4.63
N ALA A 436 12.62 8.48 -5.49
CA ALA A 436 13.88 7.82 -5.80
C ALA A 436 14.76 7.73 -4.54
N VAL A 437 14.98 8.80 -3.78
CA VAL A 437 15.75 8.71 -2.52
C VAL A 437 15.10 7.74 -1.52
N LYS A 438 13.78 7.70 -1.39
CA LYS A 438 13.12 6.72 -0.50
C LYS A 438 13.36 5.26 -0.91
N ILE A 439 13.41 4.98 -2.21
CA ILE A 439 13.59 3.62 -2.74
C ILE A 439 15.10 3.25 -2.87
N TYR A 440 15.99 4.24 -3.01
CA TYR A 440 17.39 4.06 -3.44
C TYR A 440 18.42 4.63 -2.45
N GLY A 441 18.03 5.60 -1.63
CA GLY A 441 18.89 6.43 -0.77
C GLY A 441 19.39 5.75 0.49
N GLN A 442 19.48 4.42 0.49
CA GLN A 442 20.29 3.73 1.49
C GLN A 442 21.75 4.01 1.17
N TRP A 443 22.45 4.63 2.13
CA TRP A 443 23.88 4.91 2.05
C TRP A 443 24.65 3.65 1.64
N THR A 444 25.46 3.77 0.60
CA THR A 444 26.40 2.73 0.17
C THR A 444 27.81 3.25 0.41
N LEU A 445 28.67 2.41 0.99
CA LEU A 445 30.10 2.72 1.17
C LEU A 445 30.71 3.16 -0.16
N GLU A 446 30.37 2.47 -1.24
CA GLU A 446 30.86 2.75 -2.59
C GLU A 446 30.35 4.08 -3.16
N GLY A 447 29.19 4.55 -2.69
CA GLY A 447 28.66 5.87 -3.05
C GLY A 447 29.34 6.98 -2.25
N GLN A 448 29.75 6.69 -1.03
CA GLN A 448 30.59 7.57 -0.22
C GLN A 448 32.00 7.65 -0.79
N ASP A 449 32.58 6.53 -1.24
CA ASP A 449 33.89 6.51 -1.92
C ASP A 449 33.88 7.38 -3.18
N ALA A 450 32.89 7.20 -4.06
CA ALA A 450 32.77 8.02 -5.27
C ALA A 450 32.55 9.51 -4.96
N ALA A 451 31.80 9.84 -3.91
CA ALA A 451 31.59 11.23 -3.49
C ALA A 451 32.84 11.83 -2.83
N ALA A 452 33.58 11.04 -2.05
CA ALA A 452 34.84 11.42 -1.43
C ALA A 452 35.92 11.64 -2.49
N ASP A 453 36.00 10.76 -3.50
CA ASP A 453 36.88 10.93 -4.65
C ASP A 453 36.50 12.18 -5.45
N ALA A 454 35.23 12.39 -5.76
CA ALA A 454 34.80 13.58 -6.50
C ALA A 454 35.13 14.89 -5.74
N LEU A 455 35.01 14.87 -4.42
CA LEU A 455 35.40 15.97 -3.53
C LEU A 455 36.92 16.18 -3.51
N ALA A 456 37.69 15.10 -3.37
CA ALA A 456 39.15 15.13 -3.35
C ALA A 456 39.74 15.63 -4.68
N TRP A 457 39.17 15.18 -5.81
CA TRP A 457 39.65 15.50 -7.15
C TRP A 457 38.96 16.74 -7.76
N SER A 458 38.10 17.43 -7.01
CA SER A 458 37.44 18.67 -7.45
C SER A 458 36.66 18.53 -8.77
N HIS A 459 36.09 17.34 -9.04
CA HIS A 459 35.28 17.11 -10.23
C HIS A 459 34.02 18.00 -10.17
N GLY A 460 34.03 19.10 -10.93
CA GLY A 460 32.95 20.09 -10.99
C GLY A 460 33.25 21.43 -10.32
N VAL A 461 34.25 21.53 -9.44
CA VAL A 461 34.67 22.81 -8.83
C VAL A 461 35.53 23.64 -9.79
N LYS A 462 36.18 23.00 -10.78
CA LYS A 462 36.88 23.70 -11.88
C LYS A 462 35.96 24.60 -12.73
N ALA A 463 34.64 24.39 -12.68
CA ALA A 463 33.69 25.27 -13.37
C ALA A 463 33.40 26.57 -12.58
N ALA A 464 33.73 26.62 -11.28
CA ALA A 464 33.42 27.77 -10.46
C ALA A 464 34.55 28.80 -10.45
N HIS A 465 35.83 28.43 -10.33
CA HIS A 465 36.94 29.40 -10.32
C HIS A 465 38.13 28.89 -11.15
N SER A 466 38.55 29.71 -12.12
CA SER A 466 39.81 29.59 -12.85
C SER A 466 40.99 29.97 -11.94
N PHE A 467 41.47 29.02 -11.14
CA PHE A 467 42.86 29.06 -10.69
C PHE A 467 43.50 27.73 -11.07
N ALA A 468 44.39 27.80 -12.06
CA ALA A 468 45.19 26.68 -12.53
C ALA A 468 46.18 26.29 -11.42
N ILE A 469 45.75 25.43 -10.51
CA ILE A 469 46.68 24.67 -9.68
C ILE A 469 47.00 23.39 -10.46
N ALA A 470 48.26 23.26 -10.88
CA ALA A 470 48.78 22.05 -11.48
C ALA A 470 48.64 20.90 -10.47
N VAL A 471 47.79 19.93 -10.79
CA VAL A 471 47.64 18.72 -9.98
C VAL A 471 48.81 17.79 -10.35
N PRO A 472 49.67 17.39 -9.41
CA PRO A 472 50.70 16.40 -9.69
C PRO A 472 50.03 15.09 -10.13
N SER A 473 50.53 14.49 -11.22
CA SER A 473 49.93 13.33 -11.90
C SER A 473 49.97 12.02 -11.10
N THR A 474 50.54 12.03 -9.90
CA THR A 474 50.68 10.85 -9.05
C THR A 474 50.86 11.33 -7.61
N ILE A 475 49.75 11.42 -6.87
CA ILE A 475 49.83 11.39 -5.41
C ILE A 475 49.98 9.93 -5.04
N GLU A 476 51.19 9.50 -4.68
CA GLU A 476 51.36 8.23 -3.99
C GLU A 476 50.60 8.33 -2.67
N VAL A 477 49.44 7.68 -2.58
CA VAL A 477 48.74 7.51 -1.32
C VAL A 477 49.59 6.56 -0.49
N VAL A 478 50.46 7.11 0.34
CA VAL A 478 51.16 6.36 1.38
C VAL A 478 50.12 6.01 2.44
N VAL A 479 49.39 4.91 2.22
CA VAL A 479 48.62 4.27 3.29
C VAL A 479 49.64 3.64 4.23
N PRO A 480 49.78 4.09 5.49
CA PRO A 480 50.71 3.47 6.43
C PRO A 480 50.34 2.00 6.56
N ARG A 481 51.20 1.08 6.06
CA ARG A 481 50.94 -0.37 6.00
C ARG A 481 50.84 -1.07 7.36
N THR A 482 50.81 -0.33 8.47
CA THR A 482 50.92 -0.88 9.83
C THR A 482 49.97 -0.27 10.85
N LEU A 483 48.96 0.50 10.44
CA LEU A 483 47.91 0.88 11.41
C LEU A 483 46.92 -0.28 11.54
N PRO A 484 46.76 -0.88 12.74
CA PRO A 484 45.72 -1.87 12.96
C PRO A 484 44.36 -1.24 12.63
N PRO A 485 43.40 -2.02 12.08
CA PRO A 485 42.07 -1.51 11.79
C PRO A 485 41.51 -0.80 13.03
N ARG A 486 41.06 0.44 12.86
CA ARG A 486 40.46 1.21 13.97
C ARG A 486 39.24 0.45 14.48
N GLU A 487 39.37 -0.19 15.64
CA GLU A 487 38.26 -0.88 16.28
C GLU A 487 37.27 0.17 16.82
N HIS A 488 35.98 -0.05 16.58
CA HIS A 488 34.94 0.85 17.07
C HIS A 488 34.96 0.85 18.62
N PRO A 489 34.86 2.00 19.32
CA PRO A 489 34.97 2.08 20.78
C PRO A 489 34.03 1.13 21.52
N ALA A 490 32.82 0.92 20.97
CA ALA A 490 31.85 -0.03 21.50
C ALA A 490 32.29 -1.51 21.39
N GLN A 491 33.08 -1.89 20.38
CA GLN A 491 33.64 -3.24 20.25
C GLN A 491 34.79 -3.47 21.22
N ILE A 492 35.62 -2.43 21.46
CA ILE A 492 36.68 -2.45 22.49
C ILE A 492 36.05 -2.66 23.87
N GLU A 493 35.01 -1.89 24.19
CA GLU A 493 34.29 -1.98 25.47
C GLU A 493 33.57 -3.33 25.63
N ARG A 494 33.00 -3.87 24.54
CA ARG A 494 32.39 -5.20 24.55
C ARG A 494 33.41 -6.31 24.81
N ARG A 495 34.57 -6.29 24.12
CA ARG A 495 35.66 -7.25 24.36
C ARG A 495 36.27 -7.10 25.75
N ARG A 496 36.37 -5.86 26.27
CA ARG A 496 36.79 -5.61 27.65
C ARG A 496 35.83 -6.28 28.64
N ARG A 497 34.52 -6.12 28.45
CA ARG A 497 33.50 -6.79 29.27
C ARG A 497 33.54 -8.31 29.13
N GLU A 498 33.75 -8.84 27.93
CA GLU A 498 33.90 -10.27 27.68
C GLU A 498 35.18 -10.84 28.33
N ARG A 499 36.30 -10.13 28.28
CA ARG A 499 37.54 -10.48 28.99
C ARG A 499 37.37 -10.45 30.51
N ILE A 500 36.70 -9.43 31.05
CA ILE A 500 36.38 -9.36 32.49
C ILE A 500 35.47 -10.52 32.89
N ARG A 501 34.45 -10.85 32.08
CA ARG A 501 33.59 -12.02 32.31
C ARG A 501 34.37 -13.34 32.26
N ALA A 502 35.25 -13.51 31.29
CA ALA A 502 36.09 -14.70 31.15
C ALA A 502 37.09 -14.83 32.32
N ALA A 503 37.72 -13.74 32.74
CA ALA A 503 38.61 -13.70 33.90
C ALA A 503 37.86 -14.05 35.20
N ASN A 504 36.64 -13.53 35.37
CA ASN A 504 35.79 -13.88 36.51
C ASN A 504 35.32 -15.35 36.47
N GLN A 505 35.11 -15.92 35.29
CA GLN A 505 34.78 -17.35 35.11
C GLN A 505 35.97 -18.26 35.45
N VAL A 506 37.18 -17.87 35.05
CA VAL A 506 38.43 -18.60 35.38
C VAL A 506 38.74 -18.48 36.87
N GLY A 507 38.51 -17.31 37.48
CA GLY A 507 38.61 -17.10 38.92
C GLY A 507 37.66 -17.98 39.74
N ARG A 508 36.39 -18.09 39.32
CA ARG A 508 35.41 -19.00 39.94
C ARG A 508 35.83 -20.48 39.83
N ARG A 509 36.32 -20.92 38.67
CA ARG A 509 36.82 -22.30 38.49
C ARG A 509 38.06 -22.62 39.34
N ARG A 510 38.86 -21.62 39.73
CA ARG A 510 40.03 -21.81 40.61
C ARG A 510 39.65 -21.92 42.09
N ILE A 511 38.51 -21.37 42.49
CA ILE A 511 38.00 -21.46 43.88
C ILE A 511 37.25 -22.79 44.09
N GLU A 512 36.72 -23.41 43.03
CA GLU A 512 35.96 -24.67 43.07
C GLU A 512 36.78 -25.90 42.62
N ALA A 513 38.06 -26.00 42.99
CA ALA A 513 38.84 -27.24 42.84
C ALA A 513 38.77 -28.08 44.13
N PRO A 514 38.47 -29.40 44.06
CA PRO A 514 38.19 -30.23 45.23
C PRO A 514 39.46 -30.60 46.01
N ALA A 515 39.38 -30.54 47.34
CA ALA A 515 40.41 -31.01 48.26
C ALA A 515 40.75 -32.49 48.00
N ALA A 516 41.99 -32.73 47.58
CA ALA A 516 42.51 -34.06 47.33
C ALA A 516 42.71 -34.87 48.63
N SER A 517 42.15 -36.09 48.62
CA SER A 517 42.84 -37.34 49.00
C SER A 517 43.77 -37.29 50.23
N ARG A 518 43.20 -37.54 51.41
CA ARG A 518 43.97 -37.96 52.59
C ARG A 518 44.25 -39.47 52.53
N LYS A 519 45.54 -39.81 52.44
CA LYS A 519 46.13 -41.15 52.54
C LYS A 519 45.66 -41.92 53.79
N LYS A 520 45.28 -43.19 53.62
CA LYS A 520 45.20 -44.20 54.71
C LYS A 520 46.61 -44.75 55.02
N PRO A 521 46.97 -45.00 56.30
CA PRO A 521 48.24 -45.64 56.66
C PRO A 521 48.12 -47.19 56.59
N PRO A 522 49.25 -47.92 56.55
CA PRO A 522 49.26 -49.37 56.38
C PRO A 522 48.95 -50.10 57.70
N LYS A 523 48.32 -51.28 57.59
CA LYS A 523 48.14 -52.22 58.69
C LYS A 523 49.43 -53.02 58.93
N LEU A 524 49.82 -53.14 60.20
CA LEU A 524 50.72 -54.17 60.73
C LEU A 524 50.00 -54.81 61.93
N ALA A 525 49.92 -56.15 61.90
CA ALA A 525 49.27 -57.08 62.85
C ALA A 525 47.74 -56.95 63.00
#